data_AF-A0A3D2P5L0-F1
#
_entry.id   AF-A0A3D2P5L0-F1
#
_cell.length_a   1.000
_cell.length_b   1.000
_cell.length_c   1.000
_cell.angle_alpha   90.00
_cell.angle_beta   90.00
_cell.angle_gamma   90.00
#
_symmetry.space_group_name_H-M   'P 1'
#
loop_
_entity.id
_entity.type
_entity.pdbx_description
1 polymer ?
#
loop_
_entity_poly.entity_id
_entity_poly.type
_entity_poly.pdbx_seq_one_letter_code
_entity_poly.pdbx_strand_id
1 'polypeptide(L)'
;MNEMHPIGDRQQGQKSSRGKGKYKPKGRMLDLDALAEVRSLLDGLLVKSPGGEITPQRDMLIEYLHVIQDAHKHLSARHLAALADIMRLPMAEIWEVASFYDHFDLVREGETAPAACTVRVCTSLSCMMAGGESLLEKLRPYASQDVRFVPAPCIGACDKAPAAAIGHQLVEHASFDALKDVRMAGHAEIPDGAKGFDAYCADGGYQTLKAVLDGSRSREEVLGIMDEAALRGLGGAGFPTGRKWRIVGDQPGPRLMAVNGDEGEPGTFKDRLYLSDDPHRMIEGILIAAHVVGVDACYVYMRDEYPEIIALLRREIALVEAAGLADHVKLHLRRGAGAYICGEESAMIESIEGKRGLPRHRPPYVAQKGIFDRPTLVNNVETLYWVRDIIENGAEWFNAKGKDSHPGPRS
;
A
#
# COMPACT_ATOMS: atom_id res chain seq x y z
N MET A 1 67.45 -48.41 -5.66
CA MET A 1 66.01 -48.13 -5.77
C MET A 1 65.85 -46.76 -6.39
N ASN A 2 65.96 -46.73 -7.71
CA ASN A 2 65.69 -45.60 -8.56
C ASN A 2 65.57 -46.15 -9.99
N GLU A 3 64.57 -45.68 -10.72
CA GLU A 3 64.63 -45.29 -12.15
C GLU A 3 63.31 -45.52 -12.91
N MET A 4 62.90 -44.39 -13.49
CA MET A 4 61.96 -44.12 -14.57
C MET A 4 61.77 -45.22 -15.63
N HIS A 5 60.55 -45.31 -16.17
CA HIS A 5 60.28 -45.53 -17.60
C HIS A 5 58.81 -45.15 -17.99
N PRO A 6 58.48 -44.93 -19.28
CA PRO A 6 57.91 -43.67 -19.75
C PRO A 6 56.54 -43.79 -20.46
N ILE A 7 56.03 -42.60 -20.80
CA ILE A 7 54.98 -42.19 -21.77
C ILE A 7 54.43 -43.32 -22.67
N GLY A 8 53.11 -43.56 -22.59
CA GLY A 8 52.32 -44.38 -23.52
C GLY A 8 51.11 -43.60 -24.04
N ASP A 9 50.88 -43.72 -25.34
CA ASP A 9 50.05 -42.90 -26.23
C ASP A 9 48.61 -42.61 -25.80
N ARG A 10 48.19 -41.36 -26.06
CA ARG A 10 46.78 -40.96 -26.12
C ARG A 10 46.09 -41.66 -27.29
N GLN A 11 45.33 -42.72 -27.03
CA GLN A 11 44.29 -43.14 -27.97
C GLN A 11 43.19 -42.07 -27.99
N GLN A 12 43.20 -41.26 -29.03
CA GLN A 12 42.05 -40.46 -29.46
C GLN A 12 40.89 -41.41 -29.79
N GLY A 13 40.03 -41.67 -28.80
CA GLY A 13 38.70 -42.18 -29.07
C GLY A 13 37.96 -41.15 -29.92
N GLN A 14 37.75 -41.46 -31.20
CA GLN A 14 36.90 -40.71 -32.11
C GLN A 14 35.53 -40.51 -31.44
N LYS A 15 35.24 -39.29 -30.99
CA LYS A 15 33.87 -38.91 -30.62
C LYS A 15 33.04 -38.89 -31.89
N SER A 16 32.25 -39.94 -32.07
CA SER A 16 31.19 -39.97 -33.07
C SER A 16 30.24 -38.80 -32.80
N SER A 17 30.17 -37.88 -33.75
CA SER A 17 29.20 -36.79 -33.74
C SER A 17 27.82 -37.38 -34.02
N ARG A 18 27.05 -37.72 -32.98
CA ARG A 18 25.62 -38.04 -33.15
C ARG A 18 24.79 -37.59 -31.97
N GLY A 19 23.94 -36.60 -32.25
CA GLY A 19 22.87 -36.15 -31.39
C GLY A 19 23.04 -34.69 -30.95
N LYS A 20 22.61 -33.73 -31.79
CA LYS A 20 22.07 -32.47 -31.26
C LYS A 20 20.83 -32.84 -30.44
N GLY A 21 21.02 -33.24 -29.19
CA GLY A 21 19.94 -33.29 -28.22
C GLY A 21 19.31 -31.90 -28.22
N LYS A 22 18.01 -31.81 -28.51
CA LYS A 22 17.27 -30.54 -28.41
C LYS A 22 17.53 -30.02 -27.00
N TYR A 23 18.32 -28.95 -26.88
CA TYR A 23 18.48 -28.23 -25.63
C TYR A 23 17.08 -27.73 -25.28
N LYS A 24 16.39 -28.47 -24.41
CA LYS A 24 15.21 -27.97 -23.74
C LYS A 24 15.75 -27.18 -22.56
N PRO A 25 15.55 -25.85 -22.50
CA PRO A 25 15.90 -25.10 -21.32
C PRO A 25 15.21 -25.77 -20.12
N LYS A 26 15.99 -26.10 -19.08
CA LYS A 26 15.43 -26.59 -17.83
C LYS A 26 14.84 -25.40 -17.10
N GLY A 27 13.52 -25.26 -17.14
CA GLY A 27 12.79 -24.16 -16.54
C GLY A 27 11.39 -24.05 -17.15
N ARG A 28 10.50 -23.31 -16.48
CA ARG A 28 9.20 -22.95 -17.04
C ARG A 28 9.45 -22.17 -18.33
N MET A 29 8.90 -22.59 -19.46
CA MET A 29 9.05 -21.85 -20.71
C MET A 29 8.32 -20.52 -20.58
N LEU A 30 9.01 -19.42 -20.92
CA LEU A 30 8.41 -18.10 -20.95
C LEU A 30 7.39 -18.05 -22.09
N ASP A 31 6.16 -17.73 -21.74
CA ASP A 31 5.09 -17.45 -22.69
C ASP A 31 5.28 -16.02 -23.24
N LEU A 32 5.56 -15.92 -24.54
CA LEU A 32 5.83 -14.64 -25.20
C LEU A 32 4.59 -13.75 -25.31
N ASP A 33 3.40 -14.35 -25.37
CA ASP A 33 2.14 -13.60 -25.41
C ASP A 33 1.86 -13.01 -24.03
N ALA A 34 2.03 -13.80 -22.97
CA ALA A 34 1.93 -13.31 -21.59
C ALA A 34 2.97 -12.21 -21.30
N LEU A 35 4.19 -12.33 -21.84
CA LEU A 35 5.22 -11.30 -21.73
C LEU A 35 4.79 -9.99 -22.39
N ALA A 36 4.21 -10.05 -23.59
CA ALA A 36 3.71 -8.88 -24.30
C ALA A 36 2.52 -8.23 -23.56
N GLU A 37 1.58 -9.04 -23.05
CA GLU A 37 0.45 -8.59 -22.23
C GLU A 37 0.95 -7.80 -21.00
N VAL A 38 1.83 -8.40 -20.19
CA VAL A 38 2.34 -7.75 -18.96
C VAL A 38 3.15 -6.50 -19.29
N ARG A 39 3.98 -6.51 -20.35
CA ARG A 39 4.70 -5.29 -20.77
C ARG A 39 3.75 -4.17 -21.16
N SER A 40 2.68 -4.50 -21.89
CA SER A 40 1.67 -3.50 -22.28
C SER A 40 0.96 -2.92 -21.08
N LEU A 41 0.64 -3.74 -20.07
CA LEU A 41 -0.01 -3.28 -18.84
C LEU A 41 0.90 -2.36 -18.01
N LEU A 42 2.21 -2.59 -18.04
CA LEU A 42 3.17 -1.87 -17.20
C LEU A 42 3.85 -0.68 -17.88
N ASP A 43 3.63 -0.40 -19.17
CA ASP A 43 4.39 0.64 -19.92
C ASP A 43 4.35 2.03 -19.26
N GLY A 44 3.25 2.39 -18.59
CA GLY A 44 3.12 3.66 -17.86
C GLY A 44 3.80 3.72 -16.49
N LEU A 45 4.15 2.56 -15.91
CA LEU A 45 4.79 2.45 -14.58
C LEU A 45 6.27 2.10 -14.65
N LEU A 46 6.74 1.71 -15.84
CA LEU A 46 8.10 1.30 -16.08
C LEU A 46 8.98 2.52 -16.34
N VAL A 47 10.01 2.71 -15.49
CA VAL A 47 10.91 3.85 -15.63
C VAL A 47 11.83 3.63 -16.83
N LYS A 48 11.76 4.58 -17.76
CA LYS A 48 12.65 4.65 -18.93
C LYS A 48 13.91 5.40 -18.51
N SER A 49 15.04 4.69 -18.52
CA SER A 49 16.36 5.30 -18.30
C SER A 49 16.65 6.32 -19.42
N PRO A 50 17.55 7.30 -19.21
CA PRO A 50 17.91 8.28 -20.24
C PRO A 50 18.38 7.68 -21.59
N GLY A 51 18.85 6.42 -21.58
CA GLY A 51 19.21 5.64 -22.78
C GLY A 51 18.11 4.76 -23.37
N GLY A 52 16.86 4.89 -22.89
CA GLY A 52 15.71 4.11 -23.36
C GLY A 52 15.58 2.69 -22.76
N GLU A 53 16.53 2.26 -21.92
CA GLU A 53 16.41 0.99 -21.20
C GLU A 53 15.34 1.09 -20.11
N ILE A 54 14.34 0.22 -20.20
CA ILE A 54 13.28 0.10 -19.21
C ILE A 54 13.81 -0.70 -18.02
N THR A 55 13.84 -0.06 -16.86
CA THR A 55 14.27 -0.71 -15.60
C THR A 55 13.08 -0.76 -14.65
N PRO A 56 12.51 -1.95 -14.37
CA PRO A 56 11.49 -2.07 -13.35
C PRO A 56 12.09 -1.79 -11.97
N GLN A 57 11.31 -1.09 -11.15
CA GLN A 57 11.68 -0.82 -9.77
C GLN A 57 11.28 -2.00 -8.90
N ARG A 58 12.20 -2.49 -8.08
CA ARG A 58 11.98 -3.68 -7.25
C ARG A 58 10.85 -3.48 -6.25
N ASP A 59 10.80 -2.30 -5.65
CA ASP A 59 9.80 -1.89 -4.67
C ASP A 59 8.39 -1.71 -5.27
N MET A 60 8.27 -1.71 -6.60
CA MET A 60 6.97 -1.67 -7.29
C MET A 60 6.36 -3.05 -7.53
N LEU A 61 6.96 -4.13 -7.01
CA LEU A 61 6.47 -5.51 -7.22
C LEU A 61 4.97 -5.64 -6.90
N ILE A 62 4.52 -5.18 -5.74
CA ILE A 62 3.11 -5.29 -5.32
C ILE A 62 2.19 -4.47 -6.24
N GLU A 63 2.62 -3.27 -6.66
CA GLU A 63 1.87 -2.44 -7.61
C GLU A 63 1.73 -3.15 -8.98
N TYR A 64 2.80 -3.81 -9.45
CA TYR A 64 2.75 -4.58 -10.69
C TYR A 64 1.82 -5.79 -10.58
N LEU A 65 1.79 -6.46 -9.41
CA LEU A 65 0.84 -7.53 -9.14
C LEU A 65 -0.61 -7.00 -9.15
N HIS A 66 -0.88 -5.83 -8.56
CA HIS A 66 -2.20 -5.20 -8.64
C HIS A 66 -2.62 -4.91 -10.08
N VAL A 67 -1.73 -4.34 -10.91
CA VAL A 67 -2.06 -4.05 -12.31
C VAL A 67 -2.44 -5.32 -13.09
N ILE A 68 -1.66 -6.40 -12.93
CA ILE A 68 -1.95 -7.68 -13.59
C ILE A 68 -3.27 -8.25 -13.07
N GLN A 69 -3.48 -8.26 -11.76
CA GLN A 69 -4.71 -8.76 -11.17
C GLN A 69 -5.93 -7.94 -11.59
N ASP A 70 -5.86 -6.62 -11.62
CA ASP A 70 -6.99 -5.78 -11.98
C ASP A 70 -7.39 -5.99 -13.44
N ALA A 71 -6.41 -6.23 -14.31
CA ALA A 71 -6.63 -6.52 -15.73
C ALA A 71 -7.21 -7.93 -15.97
N HIS A 72 -6.66 -8.94 -15.29
CA HIS A 72 -6.99 -10.35 -15.56
C HIS A 72 -7.94 -10.99 -14.52
N LYS A 73 -8.27 -10.27 -13.45
CA LYS A 73 -9.04 -10.72 -12.27
C LYS A 73 -8.40 -11.84 -11.45
N HIS A 74 -7.16 -12.19 -11.76
CA HIS A 74 -6.34 -13.17 -11.05
C HIS A 74 -4.88 -13.04 -11.51
N LEU A 75 -3.97 -13.71 -10.80
CA LEU A 75 -2.56 -13.83 -11.11
C LEU A 75 -2.25 -15.24 -11.62
N SER A 76 -2.24 -15.39 -12.94
CA SER A 76 -1.92 -16.68 -13.54
C SER A 76 -0.42 -16.99 -13.49
N ALA A 77 -0.08 -18.28 -13.46
CA ALA A 77 1.29 -18.75 -13.46
C ALA A 77 2.14 -18.25 -14.66
N ARG A 78 1.51 -18.03 -15.83
CA ARG A 78 2.16 -17.47 -17.03
C ARG A 78 2.44 -15.97 -16.88
N HIS A 79 1.53 -15.21 -16.29
CA HIS A 79 1.71 -13.77 -16.05
C HIS A 79 2.76 -13.51 -14.98
N LEU A 80 2.78 -14.30 -13.91
CA LEU A 80 3.82 -14.20 -12.89
C LEU A 80 5.21 -14.57 -13.44
N ALA A 81 5.30 -15.54 -14.35
CA ALA A 81 6.56 -15.86 -15.03
C ALA A 81 7.02 -14.72 -15.95
N ALA A 82 6.09 -14.08 -16.65
CA ALA A 82 6.37 -12.88 -17.43
C ALA A 82 6.86 -11.71 -16.56
N LEU A 83 6.19 -11.47 -15.42
CA LEU A 83 6.62 -10.45 -14.47
C LEU A 83 8.02 -10.75 -13.89
N ALA A 84 8.30 -12.00 -13.56
CA ALA A 84 9.61 -12.44 -13.07
C ALA A 84 10.73 -12.14 -14.10
N ASP A 85 10.48 -12.42 -15.38
CA ASP A 85 11.41 -12.09 -16.48
C ASP A 85 11.63 -10.58 -16.62
N ILE A 86 10.55 -9.80 -16.64
CA ILE A 86 10.60 -8.33 -16.72
C ILE A 86 11.43 -7.77 -15.57
N MET A 87 11.11 -8.17 -14.33
CA MET A 87 11.77 -7.67 -13.12
C MET A 87 13.17 -8.23 -12.89
N ARG A 88 13.59 -9.22 -13.68
CA ARG A 88 14.82 -10.00 -13.47
C ARG A 88 14.89 -10.58 -12.04
N LEU A 89 13.76 -11.05 -11.53
CA LEU A 89 13.62 -11.67 -10.21
C LEU A 89 13.34 -13.17 -10.34
N PRO A 90 13.76 -13.99 -9.37
CA PRO A 90 13.35 -15.39 -9.34
C PRO A 90 11.84 -15.54 -9.24
N MET A 91 11.24 -16.44 -10.02
CA MET A 91 9.81 -16.76 -9.96
C MET A 91 9.34 -17.12 -8.55
N ALA A 92 10.17 -17.81 -7.77
CA ALA A 92 9.86 -18.16 -6.39
C ALA A 92 9.63 -16.92 -5.52
N GLU A 93 10.39 -15.86 -5.76
CA GLU A 93 10.30 -14.64 -4.97
C GLU A 93 9.02 -13.85 -5.30
N ILE A 94 8.69 -13.72 -6.59
CA ILE A 94 7.41 -13.16 -7.04
C ILE A 94 6.25 -13.94 -6.44
N TRP A 95 6.33 -15.27 -6.47
CA TRP A 95 5.29 -16.15 -5.93
C TRP A 95 5.15 -16.00 -4.41
N GLU A 96 6.27 -15.96 -3.68
CA GLU A 96 6.27 -15.78 -2.22
C GLU A 96 5.64 -14.45 -1.80
N VAL A 97 5.91 -13.37 -2.53
CA VAL A 97 5.27 -12.07 -2.29
C VAL A 97 3.78 -12.15 -2.63
N ALA A 98 3.42 -12.58 -3.83
CA ALA A 98 2.01 -12.66 -4.26
C ALA A 98 1.16 -13.53 -3.32
N SER A 99 1.68 -14.70 -2.91
CA SER A 99 0.95 -15.65 -2.05
C SER A 99 0.82 -15.21 -0.59
N PHE A 100 1.53 -14.16 -0.16
CA PHE A 100 1.45 -13.64 1.20
C PHE A 100 0.21 -12.77 1.44
N TYR A 101 -0.32 -12.15 0.38
CA TYR A 101 -1.37 -11.14 0.46
C TYR A 101 -2.71 -11.74 0.04
N ASP A 102 -3.74 -11.61 0.90
CA ASP A 102 -5.02 -12.32 0.74
C ASP A 102 -5.83 -11.88 -0.47
N HIS A 103 -5.57 -10.68 -0.98
CA HIS A 103 -6.35 -10.15 -2.10
C HIS A 103 -5.83 -10.62 -3.45
N PHE A 104 -4.65 -11.23 -3.52
CA PHE A 104 -4.13 -11.82 -4.75
C PHE A 104 -4.69 -13.23 -4.97
N ASP A 105 -5.44 -13.40 -6.06
CA ASP A 105 -5.99 -14.67 -6.52
C ASP A 105 -4.97 -15.39 -7.42
N LEU A 106 -4.16 -16.28 -6.84
CA LEU A 106 -3.16 -17.03 -7.60
C LEU A 106 -3.78 -18.24 -8.31
N VAL A 107 -3.45 -18.43 -9.58
CA VAL A 107 -3.88 -19.57 -10.40
C VAL A 107 -2.67 -20.33 -10.92
N ARG A 108 -2.52 -21.60 -10.50
CA ARG A 108 -1.41 -22.47 -10.96
C ARG A 108 -1.68 -23.00 -12.37
N GLU A 109 -0.66 -23.61 -12.96
CA GLU A 109 -0.80 -24.28 -14.26
C GLU A 109 -1.83 -25.40 -14.19
N GLY A 110 -2.81 -25.36 -15.10
CA GLY A 110 -3.87 -26.35 -15.18
C GLY A 110 -5.02 -26.14 -14.18
N GLU A 111 -4.95 -25.13 -13.33
CA GLU A 111 -6.07 -24.75 -12.47
C GLU A 111 -7.07 -23.86 -13.24
N THR A 112 -8.34 -23.98 -12.87
CA THR A 112 -9.41 -23.13 -13.40
C THR A 112 -9.33 -21.75 -12.75
N ALA A 113 -9.38 -20.70 -13.56
CA ALA A 113 -9.44 -19.33 -13.05
C ALA A 113 -10.70 -19.12 -12.19
N PRO A 114 -10.64 -18.23 -11.18
CA PRO A 114 -11.81 -17.87 -10.41
C PRO A 114 -12.86 -17.17 -11.30
N ALA A 115 -14.08 -17.14 -10.78
CA ALA A 115 -15.16 -16.35 -11.36
C ALA A 115 -14.74 -14.88 -11.54
N ALA A 116 -15.13 -14.27 -12.67
CA ALA A 116 -14.74 -12.91 -13.04
C ALA A 116 -15.20 -11.85 -12.01
N CYS A 117 -16.29 -12.12 -11.29
CA CYS A 117 -16.79 -11.30 -10.21
C CYS A 117 -16.65 -12.03 -8.87
N THR A 118 -15.96 -11.39 -7.92
CA THR A 118 -15.85 -11.87 -6.54
C THR A 118 -16.65 -10.95 -5.63
N VAL A 119 -17.65 -11.51 -4.96
CA VAL A 119 -18.39 -10.84 -3.89
C VAL A 119 -17.81 -11.26 -2.55
N ARG A 120 -17.22 -10.31 -1.84
CA ARG A 120 -16.60 -10.47 -0.52
C ARG A 120 -17.58 -10.04 0.54
N VAL A 121 -18.06 -10.95 1.39
CA VAL A 121 -18.97 -10.62 2.50
C VAL A 121 -18.14 -10.53 3.78
N CYS A 122 -18.19 -9.39 4.46
CA CYS A 122 -17.46 -9.22 5.72
C CYS A 122 -18.06 -10.14 6.80
N THR A 123 -17.21 -10.98 7.39
CA THR A 123 -17.58 -11.89 8.48
C THR A 123 -16.88 -11.56 9.80
N SER A 124 -16.28 -10.36 9.91
CA SER A 124 -15.73 -9.87 11.18
C SER A 124 -16.81 -9.38 12.14
N LEU A 125 -16.44 -9.20 13.41
CA LEU A 125 -17.35 -9.04 14.56
C LEU A 125 -18.61 -8.21 14.30
N SER A 126 -18.50 -6.94 13.89
CA SER A 126 -19.68 -6.08 13.67
C SER A 126 -20.61 -6.60 12.57
N CYS A 127 -20.05 -7.09 11.45
CA CYS A 127 -20.83 -7.65 10.36
C CYS A 127 -21.39 -9.03 10.71
N MET A 128 -20.65 -9.85 11.45
CA MET A 128 -21.12 -11.12 12.00
C MET A 128 -22.34 -10.90 12.91
N MET A 129 -22.27 -9.95 13.84
CA MET A 129 -23.41 -9.57 14.69
C MET A 129 -24.61 -9.05 13.88
N ALA A 130 -24.35 -8.41 12.74
CA ALA A 130 -25.37 -7.93 11.81
C ALA A 130 -25.84 -9.01 10.80
N GLY A 131 -25.40 -10.26 10.93
CA GLY A 131 -25.85 -11.39 10.11
C GLY A 131 -25.04 -11.67 8.84
N GLY A 132 -23.81 -11.15 8.72
CA GLY A 132 -22.93 -11.33 7.57
C GLY A 132 -22.61 -12.80 7.24
N GLU A 133 -22.42 -13.65 8.24
CA GLU A 133 -22.21 -15.10 8.01
C GLU A 133 -23.46 -15.76 7.44
N SER A 134 -24.62 -15.50 8.03
CA SER A 134 -25.91 -16.01 7.52
C SER A 134 -26.23 -15.48 6.12
N LEU A 135 -25.84 -14.24 5.80
CA LEU A 135 -25.95 -13.68 4.46
C LEU A 135 -25.08 -14.44 3.46
N LEU A 136 -23.80 -14.68 3.81
CA LEU A 136 -22.88 -15.44 2.97
C LEU A 136 -23.39 -16.87 2.71
N GLU A 137 -23.89 -17.55 3.73
CA GLU A 137 -24.48 -18.89 3.59
C GLU A 137 -25.67 -18.92 2.63
N LYS A 138 -26.55 -17.90 2.70
CA LYS A 138 -27.69 -17.77 1.79
C LYS A 138 -27.26 -17.47 0.35
N LEU A 139 -26.13 -16.81 0.14
CA LEU A 139 -25.62 -16.45 -1.19
C LEU A 139 -24.87 -17.58 -1.88
N ARG A 140 -24.21 -18.48 -1.14
CA ARG A 140 -23.41 -19.59 -1.71
C ARG A 140 -24.14 -20.41 -2.80
N PRO A 141 -25.44 -20.77 -2.66
CA PRO A 141 -26.18 -21.48 -3.70
C PRO A 141 -26.36 -20.71 -5.02
N TYR A 142 -26.12 -19.40 -5.03
CA TYR A 142 -26.25 -18.52 -6.20
C TYR A 142 -24.92 -18.30 -6.93
N ALA A 143 -23.83 -18.95 -6.48
CA ALA A 143 -22.55 -18.92 -7.18
C ALA A 143 -22.69 -19.52 -8.60
N SER A 144 -21.94 -18.97 -9.55
CA SER A 144 -21.94 -19.37 -10.96
C SER A 144 -20.52 -19.37 -11.53
N GLN A 145 -20.38 -19.59 -12.84
CA GLN A 145 -19.09 -19.41 -13.51
C GLN A 145 -18.64 -17.94 -13.53
N ASP A 146 -19.59 -17.01 -13.44
CA ASP A 146 -19.33 -15.57 -13.52
C ASP A 146 -19.14 -14.93 -12.14
N VAL A 147 -19.71 -15.54 -11.09
CA VAL A 147 -19.74 -14.96 -9.74
C VAL A 147 -19.40 -15.99 -8.67
N ARG A 148 -18.50 -15.63 -7.75
CA ARG A 148 -18.26 -16.37 -6.50
C ARG A 148 -18.49 -15.50 -5.28
N PHE A 149 -18.93 -16.13 -4.19
CA PHE A 149 -19.13 -15.49 -2.88
C PHE A 149 -18.13 -16.03 -1.89
N VAL A 150 -17.33 -15.15 -1.29
CA VAL A 150 -16.25 -15.53 -0.35
C VAL A 150 -16.35 -14.71 0.94
N PRO A 151 -15.90 -15.25 2.09
CA PRO A 151 -15.77 -14.45 3.30
C PRO A 151 -14.66 -13.42 3.14
N ALA A 152 -14.74 -12.32 3.89
CA ALA A 152 -13.69 -11.34 4.01
C ALA A 152 -13.49 -10.92 5.47
N PRO A 153 -12.25 -10.54 5.85
CA PRO A 153 -12.00 -9.83 7.10
C PRO A 153 -12.69 -8.44 7.08
N CYS A 154 -12.49 -7.66 8.14
CA CYS A 154 -13.10 -6.34 8.28
C CYS A 154 -12.73 -5.44 7.11
N ILE A 155 -13.71 -4.97 6.34
CA ILE A 155 -13.52 -4.06 5.21
C ILE A 155 -13.65 -2.57 5.59
N GLY A 156 -13.63 -2.25 6.89
CA GLY A 156 -13.61 -0.86 7.36
C GLY A 156 -14.91 -0.06 7.15
N ALA A 157 -16.05 -0.76 7.15
CA ALA A 157 -17.40 -0.18 7.01
C ALA A 157 -18.32 -0.71 8.12
N CYS A 158 -17.81 -0.76 9.35
CA CYS A 158 -18.53 -1.34 10.50
C CYS A 158 -19.77 -0.54 10.91
N ASP A 159 -19.80 0.77 10.63
CA ASP A 159 -20.95 1.65 10.75
C ASP A 159 -22.10 1.29 9.77
N LYS A 160 -21.77 0.60 8.68
CA LYS A 160 -22.67 0.22 7.58
C LYS A 160 -22.94 -1.28 7.54
N ALA A 161 -22.75 -1.97 8.66
CA ALA A 161 -22.88 -3.42 8.76
C ALA A 161 -24.33 -3.92 8.45
N PRO A 162 -24.48 -5.16 7.94
CA PRO A 162 -23.41 -5.99 7.38
C PRO A 162 -22.89 -5.36 6.08
N ALA A 163 -21.58 -5.41 5.86
CA ALA A 163 -20.95 -4.82 4.69
C ALA A 163 -20.41 -5.91 3.76
N ALA A 164 -20.42 -5.64 2.46
CA ALA A 164 -19.83 -6.52 1.45
C ALA A 164 -19.12 -5.69 0.38
N ALA A 165 -18.31 -6.33 -0.47
CA ALA A 165 -17.71 -5.71 -1.64
C ALA A 165 -17.97 -6.54 -2.89
N ILE A 166 -18.43 -5.88 -3.96
CA ILE A 166 -18.55 -6.46 -5.30
C ILE A 166 -17.33 -6.01 -6.10
N GLY A 167 -16.31 -6.86 -6.21
CA GLY A 167 -15.00 -6.41 -6.69
C GLY A 167 -14.42 -5.36 -5.73
N HIS A 168 -14.29 -4.12 -6.19
CA HIS A 168 -13.84 -2.98 -5.39
C HIS A 168 -15.00 -2.09 -4.92
N GLN A 169 -16.25 -2.36 -5.32
CA GLN A 169 -17.37 -1.53 -4.93
C GLN A 169 -17.92 -1.96 -3.56
N LEU A 170 -17.90 -1.05 -2.59
CA LEU A 170 -18.55 -1.27 -1.29
C LEU A 170 -20.07 -1.37 -1.45
N VAL A 171 -20.66 -2.36 -0.78
CA VAL A 171 -22.10 -2.51 -0.60
C VAL A 171 -22.41 -2.31 0.89
N GLU A 172 -23.02 -1.17 1.18
CA GLU A 172 -23.48 -0.77 2.51
C GLU A 172 -24.78 -1.49 2.84
N HIS A 173 -24.99 -1.85 4.11
CA HIS A 173 -26.19 -2.55 4.58
C HIS A 173 -26.56 -3.75 3.67
N ALA A 174 -25.54 -4.54 3.33
CA ALA A 174 -25.60 -5.60 2.36
C ALA A 174 -26.75 -6.58 2.65
N SER A 175 -27.53 -6.86 1.61
CA SER A 175 -28.68 -7.74 1.69
C SER A 175 -28.59 -8.85 0.65
N PHE A 176 -29.37 -9.90 0.84
CA PHE A 176 -29.44 -10.99 -0.12
C PHE A 176 -29.90 -10.50 -1.49
N ASP A 177 -30.91 -9.63 -1.53
CA ASP A 177 -31.45 -9.10 -2.79
C ASP A 177 -30.45 -8.21 -3.53
N ALA A 178 -29.63 -7.44 -2.80
CA ALA A 178 -28.58 -6.62 -3.40
C ALA A 178 -27.44 -7.46 -4.03
N LEU A 179 -27.20 -8.68 -3.54
CA LEU A 179 -26.02 -9.46 -3.91
C LEU A 179 -26.31 -10.68 -4.80
N LYS A 180 -27.52 -11.26 -4.75
CA LYS A 180 -27.84 -12.53 -5.44
C LYS A 180 -27.75 -12.48 -6.96
N ASP A 181 -28.04 -11.31 -7.55
CA ASP A 181 -28.14 -11.13 -9.01
C ASP A 181 -26.97 -10.33 -9.61
N VAL A 182 -25.92 -10.10 -8.82
CA VAL A 182 -24.68 -9.49 -9.32
C VAL A 182 -24.11 -10.34 -10.45
N ARG A 183 -23.56 -9.69 -11.49
CA ARG A 183 -22.91 -10.37 -12.63
C ARG A 183 -21.54 -9.76 -12.98
N MET A 184 -21.29 -8.53 -12.58
CA MET A 184 -20.06 -7.81 -12.89
C MET A 184 -19.52 -7.10 -11.67
N ALA A 185 -18.19 -7.02 -11.61
CA ALA A 185 -17.49 -6.23 -10.62
C ALA A 185 -17.46 -4.75 -11.04
N GLY A 186 -17.89 -3.87 -10.13
CA GLY A 186 -17.67 -2.43 -10.24
C GLY A 186 -16.28 -2.04 -9.72
N HIS A 187 -15.81 -0.86 -10.12
CA HIS A 187 -14.75 -0.16 -9.42
C HIS A 187 -15.37 0.93 -8.55
N ALA A 188 -14.73 1.27 -7.43
CA ALA A 188 -15.26 2.31 -6.57
C ALA A 188 -15.12 3.69 -7.23
N GLU A 189 -16.13 4.52 -7.02
CA GLU A 189 -16.12 5.93 -7.37
C GLU A 189 -15.56 6.73 -6.19
N ILE A 190 -15.04 7.92 -6.49
CA ILE A 190 -14.57 8.85 -5.45
C ILE A 190 -15.77 9.23 -4.57
N PRO A 191 -15.64 9.29 -3.23
CA PRO A 191 -16.76 9.61 -2.35
C PRO A 191 -17.42 10.94 -2.72
N ASP A 192 -18.75 10.92 -2.86
CA ASP A 192 -19.55 12.12 -3.03
C ASP A 192 -19.43 13.00 -1.77
N GLY A 193 -19.18 14.29 -1.96
CA GLY A 193 -19.07 15.25 -0.87
C GLY A 193 -17.68 15.39 -0.26
N ALA A 194 -16.69 14.58 -0.67
CA ALA A 194 -15.31 14.80 -0.27
C ALA A 194 -14.85 16.22 -0.65
N LYS A 195 -14.27 16.93 0.32
CA LYS A 195 -13.74 18.28 0.12
C LYS A 195 -12.48 18.20 -0.76
N GLY A 196 -12.63 18.55 -2.04
CA GLY A 196 -11.52 18.55 -3.00
C GLY A 196 -10.60 19.78 -2.87
N PHE A 197 -9.50 19.75 -3.63
CA PHE A 197 -8.41 20.72 -3.57
C PHE A 197 -8.86 22.19 -3.63
N ASP A 198 -9.69 22.56 -4.60
CA ASP A 198 -10.13 23.94 -4.79
C ASP A 198 -10.97 24.43 -3.60
N ALA A 199 -11.86 23.59 -3.09
CA ALA A 199 -12.69 23.90 -1.93
C ALA A 199 -11.84 24.03 -0.66
N TYR A 200 -10.84 23.17 -0.48
CA TYR A 200 -9.90 23.29 0.63
C TYR A 200 -9.09 24.59 0.57
N CYS A 201 -8.57 24.94 -0.62
CA CYS A 201 -7.85 26.21 -0.84
C CYS A 201 -8.74 27.44 -0.59
N ALA A 202 -10.00 27.41 -1.04
CA ALA A 202 -10.94 28.52 -0.87
C ALA A 202 -11.24 28.82 0.61
N ASP A 203 -11.22 27.80 1.46
CA ASP A 203 -11.41 27.92 2.91
C ASP A 203 -10.12 28.33 3.66
N GLY A 204 -9.06 28.69 2.95
CA GLY A 204 -7.77 29.07 3.54
C GLY A 204 -6.84 27.89 3.82
N GLY A 205 -7.11 26.72 3.24
CA GLY A 205 -6.19 25.58 3.27
C GLY A 205 -4.82 25.91 2.65
N TYR A 206 -3.78 25.21 3.09
CA TYR A 206 -2.39 25.40 2.69
C TYR A 206 -1.73 26.73 3.06
N GLN A 207 -2.42 27.65 3.75
CA GLN A 207 -1.79 28.89 4.23
C GLN A 207 -0.76 28.61 5.34
N THR A 208 -1.07 27.66 6.22
CA THR A 208 -0.13 27.22 7.26
C THR A 208 1.09 26.55 6.64
N LEU A 209 0.89 25.65 5.67
CA LEU A 209 2.00 25.10 4.89
C LEU A 209 2.87 26.20 4.26
N LYS A 210 2.26 27.17 3.56
CA LYS A 210 3.00 28.26 2.90
C LYS A 210 3.86 29.05 3.89
N ALA A 211 3.29 29.42 5.04
CA ALA A 211 4.02 30.12 6.10
C ALA A 211 5.19 29.30 6.68
N VAL A 212 5.07 27.96 6.73
CA VAL A 212 6.17 27.07 7.12
C VAL A 212 7.23 26.98 6.04
N LEU A 213 6.83 26.91 4.76
CA LEU A 213 7.74 26.80 3.61
C LEU A 213 8.57 28.08 3.38
N ASP A 214 7.95 29.25 3.52
CA ASP A 214 8.62 30.55 3.33
C ASP A 214 9.39 31.03 4.58
N GLY A 215 9.24 30.33 5.71
CA GLY A 215 9.94 30.61 6.96
C GLY A 215 9.28 31.67 7.84
N SER A 216 8.13 32.24 7.46
CA SER A 216 7.30 33.12 8.31
C SER A 216 6.93 32.44 9.62
N ARG A 217 6.76 31.11 9.59
CA ARG A 217 6.66 30.24 10.74
C ARG A 217 7.84 29.26 10.73
N SER A 218 8.73 29.41 11.70
CA SER A 218 10.00 28.67 11.69
C SER A 218 9.81 27.18 12.02
N ARG A 219 10.74 26.32 11.56
CA ARG A 219 10.73 24.90 11.89
C ARG A 219 10.78 24.64 13.40
N GLU A 220 11.57 25.42 14.13
CA GLU A 220 11.70 25.27 15.58
C GLU A 220 10.41 25.68 16.31
N GLU A 221 9.72 26.72 15.82
CA GLU A 221 8.39 27.09 16.34
C GLU A 221 7.39 25.94 16.16
N VAL A 222 7.33 25.34 14.96
CA VAL A 222 6.43 24.21 14.71
C VAL A 222 6.78 23.02 15.61
N LEU A 223 8.07 22.67 15.73
CA LEU A 223 8.50 21.58 16.61
C LEU A 223 8.16 21.87 18.08
N GLY A 224 8.35 23.10 18.55
CA GLY A 224 7.97 23.54 19.89
C GLY A 224 6.47 23.33 20.15
N ILE A 225 5.62 23.79 19.23
CA ILE A 225 4.17 23.57 19.33
C ILE A 225 3.83 22.07 19.35
N MET A 226 4.46 21.26 18.50
CA MET A 226 4.18 19.82 18.42
C MET A 226 4.71 19.04 19.62
N ASP A 227 5.74 19.52 20.32
CA ASP A 227 6.24 18.95 21.57
C ASP A 227 5.34 19.27 22.75
N GLU A 228 4.83 20.51 22.81
CA GLU A 228 3.91 20.96 23.85
C GLU A 228 2.50 20.37 23.67
N ALA A 229 2.11 20.08 22.43
CA ALA A 229 0.85 19.40 22.15
C ALA A 229 0.90 17.96 22.65
N ALA A 230 -0.10 17.56 23.43
CA ALA A 230 -0.29 16.20 23.91
C ALA A 230 -0.77 15.23 22.78
N LEU A 231 -0.47 15.56 21.52
CA LEU A 231 -0.72 14.69 20.39
C LEU A 231 0.17 13.44 20.51
N ARG A 232 -0.50 12.29 20.60
CA ARG A 232 0.13 10.97 20.62
C ARG A 232 -0.35 10.21 19.40
N GLY A 233 0.54 9.46 18.75
CA GLY A 233 0.22 8.71 17.53
C GLY A 233 -1.09 7.93 17.63
N LEU A 234 -2.02 8.27 16.74
CA LEU A 234 -3.43 7.82 16.71
C LEU A 234 -3.63 6.47 15.99
N GLY A 235 -2.54 5.73 15.74
CA GLY A 235 -2.57 4.34 15.26
C GLY A 235 -2.50 3.29 16.37
N GLY A 236 -2.77 3.65 17.63
CA GLY A 236 -2.83 2.73 18.78
C GLY A 236 -1.60 2.73 19.71
N ALA A 237 -0.38 2.88 19.18
CA ALA A 237 0.84 2.84 20.00
C ALA A 237 1.02 4.06 20.94
N GLY A 238 0.41 5.20 20.61
CA GLY A 238 0.39 6.36 21.49
C GLY A 238 1.76 6.96 21.82
N PHE A 239 2.74 6.93 20.91
CA PHE A 239 4.02 7.62 21.12
C PHE A 239 3.86 9.15 20.88
N PRO A 240 4.47 10.03 21.71
CA PRO A 240 4.37 11.49 21.51
C PRO A 240 4.88 11.95 20.15
N THR A 241 4.07 12.71 19.41
CA THR A 241 4.34 13.03 17.99
C THR A 241 5.52 13.99 17.82
N GLY A 242 5.59 15.10 18.56
CA GLY A 242 6.72 16.05 18.50
C GLY A 242 8.06 15.38 18.80
N ARG A 243 8.11 14.57 19.86
CA ARG A 243 9.30 13.78 20.21
C ARG A 243 9.72 12.84 19.07
N LYS A 244 8.77 12.18 18.40
CA LYS A 244 9.07 11.30 17.25
C LYS A 244 9.70 12.10 16.11
N TRP A 245 9.17 13.29 15.83
CA TRP A 245 9.68 14.17 14.78
C TRP A 245 11.12 14.59 15.06
N ARG A 246 11.46 14.97 16.30
CA ARG A 246 12.86 15.26 16.67
C ARG A 246 13.78 14.06 16.51
N ILE A 247 13.38 12.89 17.03
CA ILE A 247 14.19 11.66 16.93
C ILE A 247 14.59 11.35 15.49
N VAL A 248 13.66 11.50 14.54
CA VAL A 248 13.93 11.25 13.11
C VAL A 248 14.67 12.45 12.49
N GLY A 249 14.29 13.68 12.84
CA GLY A 249 14.94 14.91 12.38
C GLY A 249 16.41 15.04 12.79
N ASP A 250 16.82 14.36 13.85
CA ASP A 250 18.22 14.29 14.32
C ASP A 250 19.04 13.22 13.60
N GLN A 251 18.42 12.32 12.83
CA GLN A 251 19.14 11.31 12.05
C GLN A 251 19.80 11.92 10.80
N PRO A 252 20.92 11.37 10.31
CA PRO A 252 21.49 11.80 9.03
C PRO A 252 20.52 11.53 7.87
N GLY A 253 20.44 12.45 6.91
CA GLY A 253 19.65 12.26 5.69
C GLY A 253 20.29 11.28 4.69
N PRO A 254 19.58 10.87 3.63
CA PRO A 254 18.19 11.19 3.31
C PRO A 254 17.19 10.56 4.30
N ARG A 255 16.09 11.26 4.60
CA ARG A 255 15.03 10.79 5.51
C ARG A 255 13.75 10.58 4.73
N LEU A 256 12.98 9.58 5.11
CA LEU A 256 11.74 9.20 4.46
C LEU A 256 10.55 9.30 5.43
N MET A 257 9.34 9.33 4.90
CA MET A 257 8.11 9.24 5.67
C MET A 257 7.24 8.10 5.17
N ALA A 258 6.56 7.43 6.10
CA ALA A 258 5.44 6.56 5.78
C ALA A 258 4.17 7.07 6.47
N VAL A 259 3.05 7.08 5.76
CA VAL A 259 1.72 7.30 6.34
C VAL A 259 0.99 5.97 6.34
N ASN A 260 0.62 5.54 7.55
CA ASN A 260 -0.10 4.30 7.75
C ASN A 260 -1.61 4.54 7.70
N GLY A 261 -2.22 4.13 6.59
CA GLY A 261 -3.66 3.99 6.40
C GLY A 261 -4.10 2.54 6.16
N ASP A 262 -3.35 1.57 6.68
CA ASP A 262 -3.77 0.17 6.75
C ASP A 262 -4.68 -0.03 7.97
N GLU A 263 -5.82 0.66 7.99
CA GLU A 263 -6.84 0.67 9.06
C GLU A 263 -7.51 -0.72 9.20
N GLY A 264 -6.73 -1.73 9.56
CA GLY A 264 -7.12 -3.14 9.53
C GLY A 264 -7.79 -3.64 10.81
N GLU A 265 -7.70 -2.91 11.93
CA GLU A 265 -8.32 -3.28 13.20
C GLU A 265 -9.86 -3.38 13.04
N PRO A 266 -10.47 -4.54 13.33
CA PRO A 266 -11.91 -4.70 13.22
C PRO A 266 -12.68 -3.67 14.06
N GLY A 267 -13.64 -2.97 13.42
CA GLY A 267 -14.42 -1.92 14.07
C GLY A 267 -13.88 -0.52 13.86
N THR A 268 -12.67 -0.36 13.31
CA THR A 268 -12.07 0.95 13.03
C THR A 268 -12.39 1.40 11.61
N PHE A 269 -12.83 2.66 11.46
CA PHE A 269 -13.17 3.32 10.19
C PHE A 269 -12.97 4.85 10.25
N LYS A 270 -12.22 5.33 11.26
CA LYS A 270 -11.99 6.75 11.52
C LYS A 270 -11.12 7.39 10.43
N ASP A 271 -10.10 6.67 9.96
CA ASP A 271 -9.20 7.15 8.92
C ASP A 271 -9.96 7.22 7.60
N ARG A 272 -10.75 6.19 7.29
CA ARG A 272 -11.68 6.23 6.15
C ARG A 272 -12.63 7.42 6.22
N LEU A 273 -13.23 7.67 7.38
CA LEU A 273 -14.15 8.80 7.59
C LEU A 273 -13.45 10.13 7.32
N TYR A 274 -12.29 10.37 7.94
CA TYR A 274 -11.54 11.61 7.74
C TYR A 274 -11.11 11.82 6.29
N LEU A 275 -10.66 10.76 5.62
CA LEU A 275 -10.24 10.83 4.23
C LEU A 275 -11.41 10.99 3.26
N SER A 276 -12.59 10.44 3.58
CA SER A 276 -13.81 10.60 2.77
C SER A 276 -14.37 12.02 2.87
N ASP A 277 -14.16 12.70 4.00
CA ASP A 277 -14.67 14.05 4.26
C ASP A 277 -13.69 15.15 3.81
N ASP A 278 -12.46 15.14 4.34
CA ASP A 278 -11.46 16.19 4.07
C ASP A 278 -10.03 15.59 4.00
N PRO A 279 -9.64 15.00 2.85
CA PRO A 279 -8.33 14.39 2.69
C PRO A 279 -7.18 15.42 2.75
N HIS A 280 -7.45 16.69 2.45
CA HIS A 280 -6.43 17.72 2.36
C HIS A 280 -5.86 18.11 3.72
N ARG A 281 -6.61 17.96 4.80
CA ARG A 281 -6.07 18.15 6.16
C ARG A 281 -4.92 17.20 6.47
N MET A 282 -5.06 15.94 6.07
CA MET A 282 -3.99 14.95 6.20
C MET A 282 -2.84 15.27 5.24
N ILE A 283 -3.12 15.62 3.97
CA ILE A 283 -2.10 15.97 2.98
C ILE A 283 -1.28 17.20 3.41
N GLU A 284 -1.93 18.27 3.89
CA GLU A 284 -1.23 19.44 4.44
C GLU A 284 -0.36 19.04 5.65
N GLY A 285 -0.87 18.18 6.52
CA GLY A 285 -0.10 17.58 7.62
C GLY A 285 1.15 16.83 7.15
N ILE A 286 1.06 16.04 6.07
CA ILE A 286 2.23 15.39 5.43
C ILE A 286 3.26 16.44 5.01
N LEU A 287 2.82 17.46 4.26
CA LEU A 287 3.72 18.44 3.65
C LEU A 287 4.45 19.26 4.72
N ILE A 288 3.75 19.65 5.78
CA ILE A 288 4.34 20.33 6.94
C ILE A 288 5.35 19.42 7.64
N ALA A 289 4.95 18.20 7.99
CA ALA A 289 5.80 17.25 8.68
C ALA A 289 7.08 16.95 7.86
N ALA A 290 6.93 16.80 6.55
CA ALA A 290 8.03 16.57 5.64
C ALA A 290 9.03 17.74 5.62
N HIS A 291 8.53 18.99 5.55
CA HIS A 291 9.40 20.16 5.58
C HIS A 291 10.14 20.32 6.91
N VAL A 292 9.41 20.14 8.02
CA VAL A 292 9.95 20.34 9.39
C VAL A 292 11.01 19.29 9.72
N VAL A 293 10.77 18.03 9.34
CA VAL A 293 11.67 16.91 9.64
C VAL A 293 12.75 16.71 8.58
N GLY A 294 12.63 17.35 7.41
CA GLY A 294 13.57 17.22 6.29
C GLY A 294 13.45 15.86 5.60
N VAL A 295 12.23 15.50 5.21
CA VAL A 295 11.89 14.27 4.49
C VAL A 295 11.93 14.51 2.99
N ASP A 296 12.62 13.64 2.26
CA ASP A 296 12.78 13.75 0.80
C ASP A 296 11.63 13.08 0.03
N ALA A 297 11.05 12.02 0.59
CA ALA A 297 9.90 11.33 0.02
C ALA A 297 8.98 10.73 1.09
N CYS A 298 7.67 10.81 0.84
CA CYS A 298 6.61 10.28 1.67
C CYS A 298 5.83 9.18 0.93
N TYR A 299 5.65 8.04 1.60
CA TYR A 299 4.89 6.90 1.11
C TYR A 299 3.58 6.79 1.89
N VAL A 300 2.48 7.16 1.24
CA VAL A 300 1.13 6.99 1.77
C VAL A 300 0.68 5.57 1.47
N TYR A 301 0.67 4.70 2.47
CA TYR A 301 0.26 3.30 2.32
C TYR A 301 -1.21 3.16 2.69
N MET A 302 -2.02 2.77 1.70
CA MET A 302 -3.45 2.61 1.87
C MET A 302 -3.90 1.17 1.62
N ARG A 303 -4.73 0.65 2.52
CA ARG A 303 -5.31 -0.68 2.38
C ARG A 303 -6.15 -0.82 1.11
N ASP A 304 -6.20 -2.05 0.60
CA ASP A 304 -6.88 -2.37 -0.66
C ASP A 304 -8.40 -2.18 -0.59
N GLU A 305 -8.95 -2.33 0.62
CA GLU A 305 -10.39 -2.25 0.90
C GLU A 305 -10.95 -0.84 0.80
N TYR A 306 -10.10 0.19 0.62
CA TYR A 306 -10.51 1.58 0.40
C TYR A 306 -10.21 2.08 -1.03
N PRO A 307 -10.73 1.42 -2.07
CA PRO A 307 -10.49 1.80 -3.46
C PRO A 307 -11.01 3.21 -3.79
N GLU A 308 -12.10 3.66 -3.15
CA GLU A 308 -12.64 5.02 -3.27
C GLU A 308 -11.65 6.08 -2.75
N ILE A 309 -10.98 5.78 -1.63
CA ILE A 309 -9.99 6.66 -1.03
C ILE A 309 -8.69 6.66 -1.85
N ILE A 310 -8.27 5.51 -2.36
CA ILE A 310 -7.11 5.42 -3.25
C ILE A 310 -7.35 6.25 -4.52
N ALA A 311 -8.55 6.18 -5.10
CA ALA A 311 -8.92 7.00 -6.26
C ALA A 311 -8.93 8.49 -5.92
N LEU A 312 -9.52 8.87 -4.78
CA LEU A 312 -9.54 10.24 -4.28
C LEU A 312 -8.13 10.79 -4.07
N LEU A 313 -7.29 10.10 -3.29
CA LEU A 313 -5.94 10.52 -2.98
C LEU A 313 -5.08 10.63 -4.24
N ARG A 314 -5.21 9.71 -5.20
CA ARG A 314 -4.49 9.82 -6.48
C ARG A 314 -4.83 11.12 -7.22
N ARG A 315 -6.11 11.50 -7.24
CA ARG A 315 -6.56 12.76 -7.86
C ARG A 315 -6.04 13.98 -7.09
N GLU A 316 -6.28 14.03 -5.78
CA GLU A 316 -5.96 15.20 -4.97
C GLU A 316 -4.44 15.41 -4.81
N ILE A 317 -3.64 14.35 -4.69
CA ILE A 317 -2.18 14.44 -4.66
C ILE A 317 -1.66 15.03 -5.97
N ALA A 318 -2.18 14.60 -7.12
CA ALA A 318 -1.77 15.16 -8.41
C ALA A 318 -2.07 16.66 -8.54
N LEU A 319 -3.20 17.12 -7.98
CA LEU A 319 -3.54 18.56 -7.95
C LEU A 319 -2.60 19.36 -7.04
N VAL A 320 -2.25 18.79 -5.87
CA VAL A 320 -1.28 19.38 -4.94
C VAL A 320 0.12 19.49 -5.55
N GLU A 321 0.57 18.45 -6.25
CA GLU A 321 1.84 18.44 -6.99
C GLU A 321 1.82 19.46 -8.14
N ALA A 322 0.74 19.51 -8.93
CA ALA A 322 0.59 20.47 -10.01
C ALA A 322 0.57 21.94 -9.53
N ALA A 323 0.13 22.17 -8.28
CA ALA A 323 0.16 23.48 -7.64
C ALA A 323 1.54 23.87 -7.05
N GLY A 324 2.54 23.00 -7.12
CA GLY A 324 3.89 23.23 -6.58
C GLY A 324 3.98 23.19 -5.04
N LEU A 325 2.92 22.71 -4.36
CA LEU A 325 2.87 22.66 -2.89
C LEU A 325 3.73 21.52 -2.30
N ALA A 326 4.11 20.56 -3.15
CA ALA A 326 4.92 19.39 -2.78
C ALA A 326 6.34 19.43 -3.35
N ASP A 327 6.83 20.57 -3.88
CA ASP A 327 8.15 20.65 -4.53
C ASP A 327 9.33 20.21 -3.63
N HIS A 328 9.16 20.31 -2.30
CA HIS A 328 10.16 19.89 -1.31
C HIS A 328 10.09 18.41 -0.92
N VAL A 329 9.08 17.65 -1.34
CA VAL A 329 8.89 16.25 -0.95
C VAL A 329 8.15 15.44 -2.02
N LYS A 330 8.70 14.29 -2.40
CA LYS A 330 8.02 13.38 -3.34
C LYS A 330 6.89 12.63 -2.64
N LEU A 331 5.69 12.61 -3.23
CA LEU A 331 4.56 11.87 -2.71
C LEU A 331 4.35 10.57 -3.51
N HIS A 332 4.28 9.45 -2.79
CA HIS A 332 4.01 8.14 -3.37
C HIS A 332 2.78 7.54 -2.70
N LEU A 333 1.73 7.24 -3.48
CA LEU A 333 0.61 6.44 -3.00
C LEU A 333 0.91 4.97 -3.26
N ARG A 334 0.87 4.14 -2.21
CA ARG A 334 1.09 2.70 -2.25
C ARG A 334 -0.18 1.97 -1.84
N ARG A 335 -0.56 0.99 -2.66
CA ARG A 335 -1.74 0.16 -2.44
C ARG A 335 -1.32 -1.13 -1.72
N GLY A 336 -1.92 -1.39 -0.56
CA GLY A 336 -1.82 -2.68 0.12
C GLY A 336 -2.63 -3.76 -0.59
N ALA A 337 -2.49 -5.01 -0.14
CA ALA A 337 -3.13 -6.16 -0.80
C ALA A 337 -3.85 -7.10 0.20
N GLY A 338 -4.46 -6.55 1.24
CA GLY A 338 -5.26 -7.30 2.21
C GLY A 338 -4.41 -8.14 3.16
N ALA A 339 -3.56 -7.50 3.97
CA ALA A 339 -2.78 -8.19 4.99
C ALA A 339 -2.80 -7.37 6.28
N TYR A 340 -3.61 -7.77 7.27
CA TYR A 340 -3.78 -7.08 8.56
C TYR A 340 -2.45 -6.75 9.26
N ILE A 341 -1.46 -7.64 9.15
CA ILE A 341 -0.14 -7.44 9.75
C ILE A 341 0.59 -6.21 9.21
N CYS A 342 0.25 -5.73 8.00
CA CYS A 342 0.81 -4.51 7.43
C CYS A 342 0.36 -3.23 8.14
N GLY A 343 -0.58 -3.30 9.09
CA GLY A 343 -0.86 -2.22 10.02
C GLY A 343 0.30 -2.00 11.02
N GLU A 344 1.18 -2.98 11.21
CA GLU A 344 2.42 -2.83 11.97
C GLU A 344 3.46 -2.03 11.17
N GLU A 345 4.13 -1.09 11.84
CA GLU A 345 5.02 -0.08 11.23
C GLU A 345 6.08 -0.68 10.30
N SER A 346 6.75 -1.75 10.72
CA SER A 346 7.84 -2.35 9.95
C SER A 346 7.36 -3.34 8.88
N ALA A 347 6.24 -4.02 9.13
CA ALA A 347 5.56 -4.85 8.12
C ALA A 347 5.04 -4.00 6.96
N MET A 348 4.46 -2.83 7.25
CA MET A 348 4.07 -1.85 6.24
C MET A 348 5.25 -1.45 5.36
N ILE A 349 6.41 -1.21 5.98
CA ILE A 349 7.64 -0.82 5.27
C ILE A 349 8.11 -1.95 4.35
N GLU A 350 8.10 -3.20 4.80
CA GLU A 350 8.42 -4.34 3.92
C GLU A 350 7.46 -4.41 2.72
N SER A 351 6.17 -4.13 2.94
CA SER A 351 5.16 -4.03 1.87
C SER A 351 5.48 -2.89 0.88
N ILE A 352 5.78 -1.69 1.38
CA ILE A 352 6.22 -0.54 0.56
C ILE A 352 7.46 -0.89 -0.28
N GLU A 353 8.36 -1.71 0.25
CA GLU A 353 9.57 -2.19 -0.42
C GLU A 353 9.32 -3.36 -1.39
N GLY A 354 8.06 -3.73 -1.63
CA GLY A 354 7.67 -4.79 -2.56
C GLY A 354 7.96 -6.20 -2.04
N LYS A 355 8.11 -6.37 -0.72
CA LYS A 355 8.38 -7.66 -0.07
C LYS A 355 7.14 -8.16 0.67
N ARG A 356 7.23 -9.35 1.27
CA ARG A 356 6.22 -9.82 2.22
C ARG A 356 6.22 -8.91 3.45
N GLY A 357 5.04 -8.48 3.90
CA GLY A 357 4.86 -7.67 5.12
C GLY A 357 5.15 -8.40 6.44
N LEU A 358 6.36 -8.94 6.59
CA LEU A 358 6.81 -9.58 7.82
C LEU A 358 7.45 -8.52 8.73
N PRO A 359 7.02 -8.38 10.01
CA PRO A 359 7.63 -7.42 10.93
C PRO A 359 9.14 -7.61 11.06
N ARG A 360 9.89 -6.51 11.05
CA ARG A 360 11.35 -6.53 11.22
C ARG A 360 11.71 -6.79 12.68
N HIS A 361 12.83 -7.49 12.87
CA HIS A 361 13.44 -7.59 14.18
C HIS A 361 13.96 -6.22 14.63
N ARG A 362 13.66 -5.87 15.89
CA ARG A 362 14.14 -4.65 16.54
C ARG A 362 15.16 -5.02 17.64
N PRO A 363 16.27 -4.30 17.79
CA PRO A 363 16.78 -3.20 16.95
C PRO A 363 17.38 -3.69 15.61
N PRO A 364 17.58 -2.80 14.60
CA PRO A 364 17.37 -1.35 14.62
C PRO A 364 15.89 -0.93 14.53
N TYR A 365 15.57 0.26 15.05
CA TYR A 365 14.21 0.82 14.96
C TYR A 365 14.00 1.54 13.63
N VAL A 366 12.75 1.64 13.18
CA VAL A 366 12.34 2.30 11.93
C VAL A 366 12.81 3.76 11.85
N ALA A 367 12.80 4.47 12.99
CA ALA A 367 13.33 5.83 13.09
C ALA A 367 14.82 5.93 12.66
N GLN A 368 15.58 4.83 12.71
CA GLN A 368 16.98 4.77 12.28
C GLN A 368 17.13 4.07 10.92
N LYS A 369 16.43 2.94 10.73
CA LYS A 369 16.44 2.11 9.51
C LYS A 369 15.04 1.61 9.20
N GLY A 370 14.29 2.42 8.46
CA GLY A 370 12.97 2.12 7.93
C GLY A 370 13.02 1.84 6.43
N ILE A 371 12.24 2.59 5.65
CA ILE A 371 12.12 2.45 4.20
C ILE A 371 13.51 2.54 3.56
N PHE A 372 13.88 1.53 2.77
CA PHE A 372 15.16 1.41 2.08
C PHE A 372 16.37 1.60 3.01
N ASP A 373 16.24 1.11 4.25
CA ASP A 373 17.23 1.26 5.33
C ASP A 373 17.57 2.71 5.68
N ARG A 374 16.66 3.65 5.38
CA ARG A 374 16.79 5.08 5.72
C ARG A 374 15.99 5.45 6.98
N PRO A 375 16.42 6.46 7.75
CA PRO A 375 15.61 7.02 8.83
C PRO A 375 14.20 7.35 8.33
N THR A 376 13.19 6.76 8.96
CA THR A 376 11.80 6.90 8.50
C THR A 376 10.91 7.41 9.62
N LEU A 377 10.17 8.47 9.31
CA LEU A 377 9.10 8.98 10.16
C LEU A 377 7.80 8.27 9.79
N VAL A 378 7.19 7.55 10.74
CA VAL A 378 5.88 6.93 10.52
C VAL A 378 4.80 7.59 11.36
N ASN A 379 3.73 8.01 10.70
CA ASN A 379 2.52 8.55 11.32
C ASN A 379 1.28 7.83 10.79
N ASN A 380 0.23 7.79 11.60
CA ASN A 380 -1.10 7.39 11.15
C ASN A 380 -1.83 8.59 10.50
N VAL A 381 -2.78 8.31 9.61
CA VAL A 381 -3.63 9.31 8.92
C VAL A 381 -4.17 10.38 9.87
N GLU A 382 -4.88 9.98 10.93
CA GLU A 382 -5.48 10.94 11.87
C GLU A 382 -4.42 11.75 12.63
N THR A 383 -3.22 11.20 12.85
CA THR A 383 -2.13 11.95 13.49
C THR A 383 -1.73 13.16 12.66
N LEU A 384 -1.68 13.01 11.34
CA LEU A 384 -1.34 14.08 10.41
C LEU A 384 -2.51 15.03 10.17
N TYR A 385 -3.76 14.52 10.21
CA TYR A 385 -4.98 15.31 10.10
C TYR A 385 -5.08 16.46 11.12
N TRP A 386 -4.55 16.27 12.33
CA TRP A 386 -4.56 17.27 13.39
C TRP A 386 -3.41 18.29 13.34
N VAL A 387 -2.35 18.03 12.57
CA VAL A 387 -1.11 18.85 12.58
C VAL A 387 -1.40 20.32 12.26
N ARG A 388 -2.12 20.58 11.17
CA ARG A 388 -2.44 21.94 10.72
C ARG A 388 -3.21 22.73 11.78
N ASP A 389 -4.26 22.12 12.34
CA ASP A 389 -5.08 22.77 13.38
C ASP A 389 -4.30 23.03 14.67
N ILE A 390 -3.43 22.10 15.09
CA ILE A 390 -2.56 22.29 16.26
C ILE A 390 -1.62 23.47 16.04
N ILE A 391 -1.05 23.59 14.84
CA ILE A 391 -0.13 24.67 14.50
C ILE A 391 -0.86 26.03 14.47
N GLU A 392 -2.07 26.07 13.93
CA GLU A 392 -2.86 27.32 13.86
C GLU A 392 -3.37 27.79 15.22
N ASN A 393 -3.85 26.87 16.05
CA ASN A 393 -4.52 27.21 17.31
C ASN A 393 -3.61 27.09 18.54
N GLY A 394 -2.41 26.52 18.38
CA GLY A 394 -1.45 26.28 19.45
C GLY A 394 -1.71 24.98 20.23
N ALA A 395 -0.69 24.55 20.99
CA ALA A 395 -0.72 23.34 21.79
C ALA A 395 -1.81 23.36 22.88
N GLU A 396 -2.02 24.52 23.53
CA GLU A 396 -3.02 24.69 24.57
C GLU A 396 -4.44 24.38 24.06
N TRP A 397 -4.78 24.82 22.85
CA TRP A 397 -6.08 24.53 22.23
C TRP A 397 -6.34 23.04 22.06
N PHE A 398 -5.32 22.27 21.69
CA PHE A 398 -5.43 20.83 21.55
C PHE A 398 -5.54 20.16 22.93
N ASN A 399 -4.71 20.61 23.87
CA ASN A 399 -4.62 20.06 25.22
C ASN A 399 -5.85 20.38 26.08
N ALA A 400 -6.57 21.47 25.80
CA ALA A 400 -7.81 21.82 26.49
C ALA A 400 -9.00 20.92 26.11
N LYS A 401 -8.84 20.04 25.11
CA LYS A 401 -9.87 19.10 24.65
C LYS A 401 -9.62 17.71 25.22
N GLY A 402 -10.63 16.85 25.13
CA GLY A 402 -10.52 15.46 25.59
C GLY A 402 -10.65 15.34 27.10
N LYS A 403 -10.01 14.32 27.68
CA LYS A 403 -10.01 14.10 29.15
C LYS A 403 -8.70 14.60 29.73
N ASP A 404 -8.69 15.06 30.98
CA ASP A 404 -7.45 15.51 31.65
C ASP A 404 -6.32 14.47 31.62
N SER A 405 -6.65 13.18 31.71
CA SER A 405 -5.67 12.09 31.63
C SER A 405 -5.22 11.74 30.21
N HIS A 406 -5.99 12.15 29.20
CA HIS A 406 -5.75 11.90 27.79
C HIS A 406 -6.19 13.12 26.97
N PRO A 407 -5.38 14.21 27.00
CA PRO A 407 -5.74 15.43 26.31
C PRO A 407 -5.77 15.23 24.78
N GLY A 408 -6.57 16.06 24.12
CA GLY A 408 -6.83 16.02 22.69
C GLY A 408 -8.05 15.19 22.29
N PRO A 409 -8.67 15.52 21.15
CA PRO A 409 -9.70 14.66 20.53
C PRO A 409 -9.14 13.27 20.18
N ARG A 410 -10.03 12.26 20.22
CA ARG A 410 -9.80 10.88 19.79
C ARG A 410 -11.03 10.42 19.02
N SER A 411 -10.83 9.71 17.92
CA SER A 411 -11.88 9.05 17.13
C SER A 411 -12.08 7.59 17.48
#